data_AF-A0A7X0H2K2-F1
#
_entry.id   AF-A0A7X0H2K2-F1
#
_cell.length_a   1.000
_cell.length_b   1.000
_cell.length_c   1.000
_cell.angle_alpha   90.00
_cell.angle_beta   90.00
_cell.angle_gamma   90.00
#
_symmetry.space_group_name_H-M   'P 1'
#
loop_
_entity.id
_entity.type
_entity.pdbx_description
1 polymer ?
#
loop_
_entity_poly.entity_id
_entity_poly.type
_entity_poly.pdbx_seq_one_letter_code
_entity_poly.pdbx_strand_id
1 'polypeptide(L)'
;MVFPNVVGGVQDYGHLLKRIFFPLQIKAGVCDPQIVAGKPVLDAKGYPVLKPRYALHALRHAAASAWIKQRIDIKRLQVWIGHENIELTIDTYGHLIEDPESDVALIAAVQEALLA
;
A
#
# COMPACT_ATOMS: atom_id res chain seq x y z
N MET A 1 -20.46 -13.99 -9.20
CA MET A 1 -19.16 -14.01 -8.51
C MET A 1 -18.21 -13.05 -9.23
N VAL A 2 -17.51 -12.17 -8.50
CA VAL A 2 -16.73 -11.06 -9.10
C VAL A 2 -15.32 -11.47 -9.53
N PHE A 3 -14.69 -12.44 -8.84
CA PHE A 3 -13.36 -12.96 -9.18
C PHE A 3 -13.40 -14.48 -9.37
N PRO A 4 -13.67 -14.98 -10.60
CA PRO A 4 -13.64 -16.39 -10.91
C PRO A 4 -12.22 -16.93 -11.05
N ASN A 5 -12.03 -18.18 -10.64
CA ASN A 5 -10.90 -19.00 -11.05
C ASN A 5 -11.15 -19.59 -12.46
N VAL A 6 -10.15 -20.28 -13.03
CA VAL A 6 -10.21 -20.83 -14.39
C VAL A 6 -11.28 -21.91 -14.60
N VAL A 7 -11.82 -22.51 -13.53
CA VAL A 7 -12.91 -23.50 -13.59
C VAL A 7 -14.26 -22.90 -13.20
N GLY A 8 -14.35 -21.57 -13.03
CA GLY A 8 -15.59 -20.86 -12.70
C GLY A 8 -15.96 -20.85 -11.20
N GLY A 9 -15.09 -21.36 -10.32
CA GLY A 9 -15.26 -21.28 -8.87
C GLY A 9 -14.59 -20.05 -8.24
N VAL A 10 -14.68 -19.91 -6.91
CA VAL A 10 -14.07 -18.77 -6.20
C VAL A 10 -12.55 -18.76 -6.37
N GLN A 11 -11.99 -17.59 -6.67
CA GLN A 11 -10.55 -17.40 -6.69
C GLN A 11 -9.99 -17.53 -5.28
N ASP A 12 -9.12 -18.51 -5.08
CA ASP A 12 -8.41 -18.70 -3.81
C ASP A 12 -7.27 -17.69 -3.65
N TYR A 13 -7.14 -17.15 -2.45
CA TYR A 13 -6.14 -16.14 -2.09
C TYR A 13 -4.70 -16.67 -2.19
N GLY A 14 -4.47 -17.88 -1.66
CA GLY A 14 -3.14 -18.49 -1.66
C GLY A 14 -2.66 -18.80 -3.08
N HIS A 15 -3.54 -19.32 -3.93
CA HIS A 15 -3.27 -19.56 -5.34
C HIS A 15 -3.04 -18.26 -6.11
N LEU A 16 -3.83 -17.20 -5.87
CA LEU A 16 -3.64 -15.90 -6.51
C LEU A 16 -2.25 -15.33 -6.19
N LEU A 17 -1.85 -15.37 -4.92
CA LEU A 17 -0.54 -14.90 -4.50
C LEU A 17 0.59 -15.71 -5.15
N LYS A 18 0.58 -17.03 -5.00
CA LYS A 18 1.70 -17.89 -5.41
C LYS A 18 1.83 -18.04 -6.93
N ARG A 19 0.70 -18.02 -7.66
CA ARG A 19 0.68 -18.30 -9.11
C ARG A 19 0.75 -17.03 -9.95
N ILE A 20 0.27 -15.90 -9.43
CA ILE A 20 0.14 -14.67 -10.21
C ILE A 20 0.95 -13.55 -9.56
N PHE A 21 0.60 -13.15 -8.34
CA PHE A 21 1.11 -11.89 -7.78
C PHE A 21 2.60 -11.93 -7.41
N PHE A 22 3.08 -13.02 -6.81
CA PHE A 22 4.49 -13.17 -6.45
C PHE A 22 5.40 -13.31 -7.67
N PRO A 23 5.10 -14.19 -8.66
CA PRO A 23 5.89 -14.25 -9.89
C PRO A 23 5.90 -12.93 -10.65
N LEU A 24 4.79 -12.18 -10.66
CA LEU A 24 4.71 -10.86 -11.28
C LEU A 24 5.67 -9.87 -10.64
N GLN A 25 5.70 -9.79 -9.31
CA GLN A 25 6.63 -8.92 -8.58
C GLN A 25 8.09 -9.25 -8.90
N ILE A 26 8.44 -10.54 -8.91
CA ILE A 26 9.81 -10.98 -9.24
C ILE A 26 10.17 -10.57 -10.67
N LYS A 27 9.28 -10.79 -11.64
CA LYS A 27 9.51 -10.36 -13.03
C LYS A 27 9.63 -8.85 -13.19
N ALA A 28 8.93 -8.08 -12.35
CA ALA A 28 8.99 -6.62 -12.33
C ALA A 28 10.18 -6.06 -11.53
N GLY A 29 11.02 -6.92 -10.93
CA GLY A 29 12.14 -6.49 -10.08
C GLY A 29 11.72 -5.97 -8.70
N VAL A 30 10.45 -6.17 -8.29
CA VAL A 30 9.92 -5.79 -6.97
C VAL A 30 10.12 -6.94 -5.99
N CYS A 31 11.38 -7.33 -5.82
CA CYS A 31 11.76 -8.48 -5.00
C CYS A 31 13.13 -8.27 -4.37
N ASP A 32 13.37 -8.98 -3.27
CA ASP A 32 14.62 -8.94 -2.52
C ASP A 32 15.24 -10.35 -2.49
N PRO A 33 16.57 -10.48 -2.47
CA PRO A 33 17.21 -11.78 -2.28
C PRO A 33 16.82 -12.34 -0.92
N GLN A 34 16.51 -13.64 -0.88
CA GLN A 34 16.25 -14.33 0.37
C GLN A 34 17.55 -14.47 1.15
N ILE A 35 17.62 -13.83 2.31
CA ILE A 35 18.79 -13.86 3.19
C ILE A 35 18.55 -14.82 4.36
N VAL A 36 19.50 -15.72 4.58
CA VAL A 36 19.55 -16.60 5.76
C VAL A 36 20.95 -16.48 6.38
N ALA A 37 21.01 -16.15 7.67
CA ALA A 37 22.27 -15.92 8.39
C ALA A 37 23.22 -14.92 7.69
N GLY A 38 22.67 -13.84 7.13
CA GLY A 38 23.44 -12.78 6.47
C GLY A 38 23.95 -13.12 5.06
N LYS A 39 23.62 -14.29 4.52
CA LYS A 39 24.01 -14.73 3.17
C LYS A 39 22.79 -14.95 2.27
N PRO A 40 22.87 -14.64 0.97
CA PRO A 40 21.81 -14.97 0.03
C PRO A 40 21.71 -16.48 -0.13
N VAL A 41 20.48 -16.99 -0.06
CA VAL A 41 20.16 -18.36 -0.43
C VAL A 41 20.28 -18.46 -1.94
N LEU A 42 21.10 -19.41 -2.42
CA LEU A 42 21.28 -19.64 -3.85
C LEU A 42 20.42 -20.82 -4.31
N ASP A 43 19.93 -20.75 -5.55
CA ASP A 43 19.27 -21.85 -6.22
C ASP A 43 20.29 -22.88 -6.77
N ALA A 44 19.80 -23.95 -7.39
CA ALA A 44 20.64 -25.00 -7.96
C ALA A 44 21.57 -24.51 -9.09
N LYS A 45 21.36 -23.30 -9.63
CA LYS A 45 22.15 -22.69 -10.70
C LYS A 45 23.10 -21.60 -10.15
N GLY A 46 23.12 -21.38 -8.83
CA GLY A 46 23.95 -20.37 -8.18
C GLY A 46 23.37 -18.95 -8.20
N TYR A 47 22.12 -18.76 -8.61
CA TYR A 47 21.46 -17.45 -8.55
C TYR A 47 20.75 -17.25 -7.21
N PRO A 48 20.68 -16.00 -6.68
CA PRO A 48 19.93 -15.73 -5.47
C PRO A 48 18.45 -16.08 -5.62
N VAL A 49 17.91 -16.80 -4.64
CA VAL A 49 16.46 -17.04 -4.53
C VAL A 49 15.78 -15.73 -4.20
N LEU A 50 14.86 -15.30 -5.06
CA LEU A 50 14.17 -14.02 -4.93
C LEU A 50 12.85 -14.19 -4.15
N LYS A 51 12.64 -13.30 -3.18
CA LYS A 51 11.41 -13.20 -2.40
C LYS A 51 10.61 -11.97 -2.87
N PRO A 52 9.31 -12.10 -3.16
CA PRO A 52 8.47 -10.94 -3.47
C PRO A 52 8.42 -10.00 -2.26
N ARG A 53 8.44 -8.68 -2.52
CA ARG A 53 8.49 -7.69 -1.44
C ARG A 53 7.14 -7.51 -0.74
N TYR A 54 6.03 -7.69 -1.45
CA TYR A 54 4.69 -7.34 -0.95
C TYR A 54 3.68 -8.48 -1.06
N ALA A 55 2.71 -8.48 -0.14
CA ALA A 55 1.47 -9.25 -0.23
C ALA A 55 0.32 -8.35 -0.73
N LEU A 56 -0.86 -8.93 -1.02
CA LEU A 56 -2.01 -8.18 -1.53
C LEU A 56 -2.49 -7.07 -0.57
N HIS A 57 -2.30 -7.22 0.74
CA HIS A 57 -2.64 -6.18 1.70
C HIS A 57 -1.86 -4.87 1.47
N ALA A 58 -0.64 -4.95 0.91
CA ALA A 58 0.13 -3.75 0.54
C ALA A 58 -0.59 -2.90 -0.51
N LEU A 59 -1.42 -3.50 -1.37
CA LEU A 59 -2.23 -2.76 -2.35
C LEU A 59 -3.31 -1.91 -1.65
N ARG A 60 -3.85 -2.38 -0.51
CA ARG A 60 -4.78 -1.60 0.32
C ARG A 60 -4.08 -0.36 0.89
N HIS A 61 -2.85 -0.52 1.39
CA HIS A 61 -2.04 0.61 1.86
C HIS A 61 -1.71 1.58 0.74
N ALA A 62 -1.28 1.08 -0.43
CA ALA A 62 -0.99 1.93 -1.58
C ALA A 62 -2.21 2.75 -2.03
N ALA A 63 -3.40 2.14 -2.07
CA ALA A 63 -4.64 2.84 -2.38
C ALA A 63 -4.98 3.92 -1.35
N ALA A 64 -4.86 3.61 -0.05
CA ALA A 64 -5.09 4.57 1.01
C ALA A 64 -4.15 5.78 0.93
N SER A 65 -2.84 5.54 0.74
CA SER A 65 -1.86 6.60 0.56
C SER A 65 -2.16 7.48 -0.67
N ALA A 66 -2.56 6.87 -1.79
CA ALA A 66 -2.92 7.61 -3.00
C ALA A 66 -4.17 8.48 -2.80
N TRP A 67 -5.16 8.01 -2.03
CA TRP A 67 -6.37 8.75 -1.72
C TRP A 67 -6.15 9.90 -0.75
N ILE A 68 -5.27 9.73 0.25
CA ILE A 68 -4.89 10.83 1.16
C ILE A 68 -4.21 11.95 0.38
N LYS A 69 -3.32 11.61 -0.55
CA LYS A 69 -2.68 12.59 -1.44
C LYS A 69 -3.69 13.36 -2.31
N GLN A 70 -4.84 12.74 -2.62
CA GLN A 70 -5.96 13.38 -3.33
C GLN A 70 -6.89 14.16 -2.40
N ARG A 71 -6.51 14.38 -1.13
CA ARG A 71 -7.28 15.10 -0.11
C ARG A 71 -8.65 14.49 0.15
N ILE A 72 -8.77 13.16 0.03
CA ILE A 72 -9.99 12.46 0.43
C ILE A 72 -10.16 12.57 1.95
N ASP A 73 -11.38 12.89 2.37
CA ASP A 73 -11.76 12.93 3.78
C ASP A 73 -11.38 11.63 4.51
N ILE A 74 -10.69 11.76 5.64
CA ILE A 74 -10.11 10.63 6.38
C ILE A 74 -11.20 9.73 6.96
N LYS A 75 -12.33 10.31 7.38
CA LYS A 75 -13.45 9.51 7.89
C LYS A 75 -14.05 8.64 6.79
N ARG A 76 -14.22 9.20 5.59
CA ARG A 76 -14.63 8.45 4.39
C ARG A 76 -13.61 7.37 4.03
N LEU A 77 -12.32 7.69 4.06
CA LEU A 77 -11.25 6.73 3.82
C LEU A 77 -11.35 5.55 4.79
N GLN A 78 -11.47 5.81 6.10
CA GLN A 78 -11.59 4.80 7.16
C GLN A 78 -12.72 3.79 6.88
N VAL A 79 -13.87 4.26 6.39
CA VAL A 79 -14.98 3.40 5.97
C VAL A 79 -14.62 2.54 4.76
N TRP A 80 -14.03 3.14 3.71
CA TRP A 80 -13.66 2.41 2.49
C TRP A 80 -12.59 1.36 2.71
N ILE A 81 -11.60 1.68 3.55
CA ILE A 81 -10.55 0.74 3.96
C ILE A 81 -10.94 -0.04 5.20
N GLY A 82 -12.22 -0.06 5.60
CA GLY A 82 -12.80 -0.90 6.64
C GLY A 82 -11.97 -1.02 7.92
N HIS A 83 -11.35 0.06 8.40
CA HIS A 83 -10.75 0.06 9.73
C HIS A 83 -11.86 0.22 10.76
N GLU A 84 -11.81 -0.54 11.84
CA GLU A 84 -12.85 -0.54 12.88
C GLU A 84 -12.92 0.80 13.64
N ASN A 85 -11.78 1.47 13.76
CA ASN A 85 -11.64 2.72 14.49
C ASN A 85 -10.78 3.72 13.68
N ILE A 86 -10.83 4.99 14.08
CA ILE A 86 -10.14 6.07 13.36
C ILE A 86 -8.66 6.12 13.74
N GLU A 87 -8.33 5.71 14.97
CA GLU A 87 -6.97 5.65 15.52
C GLU A 87 -6.07 4.82 14.61
N LEU A 88 -6.49 3.62 14.19
CA LEU A 88 -5.73 2.79 13.25
C LEU A 88 -5.40 3.52 11.93
N THR A 89 -6.32 4.35 11.44
CA THR A 89 -6.12 5.10 10.19
C THR A 89 -5.13 6.23 10.39
N ILE A 90 -5.27 6.97 11.50
CA ILE A 90 -4.38 8.09 11.84
C ILE A 90 -2.98 7.58 12.19
N ASP A 91 -2.85 6.52 12.98
CA ASP A 91 -1.55 5.93 13.33
C ASP A 91 -0.81 5.42 12.09
N THR A 92 -1.53 4.83 11.13
CA THR A 92 -0.93 4.28 9.91
C THR A 92 -0.56 5.36 8.91
N TYR A 93 -1.41 6.38 8.72
CA TYR A 93 -1.28 7.33 7.61
C TYR A 93 -1.17 8.81 8.03
N GLY A 94 -1.12 9.10 9.32
CA GLY A 94 -1.08 10.46 9.87
C GLY A 94 0.00 11.33 9.23
N HIS A 95 1.17 10.74 9.06
CA HIS A 95 2.34 11.34 8.42
C HIS A 95 2.13 11.77 6.95
N LEU A 96 1.08 11.30 6.27
CA LEU A 96 0.75 11.70 4.89
C LEU A 96 -0.22 12.89 4.83
N ILE A 97 -0.80 13.28 5.96
CA ILE A 97 -1.77 14.39 6.06
C ILE A 97 -1.03 15.71 6.28
N GLU A 98 0.09 15.68 6.98
CA GLU A 98 0.91 16.86 7.27
C GLU A 98 1.34 17.56 5.98
N ASP A 99 0.94 18.82 5.84
CA ASP A 99 1.36 19.69 4.74
C ASP A 99 1.67 21.10 5.27
N PRO A 100 2.89 21.29 5.80
CA PRO A 100 3.31 22.56 6.38
C PRO A 100 3.22 23.75 5.41
N GLU A 101 3.43 23.51 4.12
CA GLU A 101 3.38 24.57 3.10
C GLU A 101 1.94 25.04 2.88
N SER A 102 0.99 24.10 2.77
CA SER A 102 -0.43 24.42 2.68
C SER A 102 -0.94 25.13 3.94
N ASP A 103 -0.46 24.74 5.13
CA ASP A 103 -0.87 25.36 6.39
C ASP A 103 -0.43 26.84 6.46
N VAL A 104 0.80 27.15 6.04
CA VAL A 104 1.30 28.53 5.95
C VAL A 104 0.47 29.35 4.97
N ALA A 105 0.16 28.79 3.79
CA ALA A 105 -0.66 29.47 2.79
C ALA A 105 -2.08 29.75 3.31
N LEU A 106 -2.67 28.82 4.06
CA LEU A 106 -3.99 28.97 4.66
C LEU A 106 -4.01 30.13 5.68
N ILE A 107 -3.00 30.20 6.57
CA ILE A 107 -2.88 31.25 7.57
C ILE A 107 -2.75 32.62 6.90
N ALA A 108 -1.91 32.73 5.86
CA ALA A 108 -1.74 33.97 5.11
C ALA A 108 -3.07 34.43 4.48
N ALA A 109 -3.82 33.52 3.85
CA ALA A 109 -5.11 33.84 3.25
C ALA A 109 -6.15 34.32 4.28
N VAL A 110 -6.17 33.70 5.48
CA VAL A 110 -7.04 34.13 6.58
C VAL A 110 -6.64 35.53 7.08
N GLN A 111 -5.35 35.80 7.22
CA GLN A 111 -4.86 37.11 7.67
C GLN A 111 -5.25 38.23 6.70
N GLU A 112 -5.09 38.01 5.39
CA GLU A 112 -5.54 38.95 4.36
C GLU A 112 -7.06 39.20 4.43
N ALA A 113 -7.86 38.15 4.59
CA ALA A 113 -9.31 38.26 4.69
C ALA A 113 -9.79 38.98 5.98
N LEU A 114 -9.01 38.93 7.06
CA LEU A 114 -9.34 39.59 8.32
C LEU A 114 -8.98 41.09 8.31
N LEU A 115 -8.00 41.49 7.48
CA LEU A 115 -7.50 42.86 7.37
C LEU A 115 -8.16 43.67 6.24
N ALA A 116 -8.97 43.04 5.40
CA ALA A 116 -9.78 43.65 4.35
C ALA A 116 -11.13 44.18 4.88
#